data_AF-A0A131XH34-F1
#
_entry.id   AF-A0A131XH34-F1
#
_cell.length_a   1.000
_cell.length_b   1.000
_cell.length_c   1.000
_cell.angle_alpha   90.00
_cell.angle_beta   90.00
_cell.angle_gamma   90.00
#
_symmetry.space_group_name_H-M   'P 1'
#
loop_
_entity.id
_entity.type
_entity.pdbx_description
1 polymer ?
#
loop_
_entity_poly.entity_id
_entity_poly.type
_entity_poly.pdbx_seq_one_letter_code
_entity_poly.pdbx_strand_id
1 'polypeptide(L)'
;PEKAYFLGHVSPASQPDSYCTAIRALIDHARRVAPKVPLLVNTMGWVNGLGLSLLVDVIRWLRPTDLVQLVPNEDSSDTPLPLLDDTLLQSACGWMTSRNGAGSLWPLEDMSFYALPGSNYRGRSWARAKREAMVLAYLGCNVGADGYQTPKTPYWLWNTTPLRLPWSAVVVHDCDNSVPKSDLLYSIRGSVVALCVVPTDKLLKTENPAYPKFINSCGPYECLGYGLVRAIDPSEHLFYITTPEPPERLADVNALIRGDIHLPESLLTAQAQLLQCGWAPYLAKASSEPVFNGDEDEEPSDDGSCS
;
A
#
# COMPACT_ATOMS: atom_id res chain seq x y z
N PRO A 1 15.17 -2.71 -1.05
CA PRO A 1 15.10 -3.74 0.02
C PRO A 1 15.52 -5.10 -0.54
N GLU A 2 16.12 -5.99 0.27
CA GLU A 2 16.50 -7.34 -0.21
C GLU A 2 15.26 -8.19 -0.55
N LYS A 3 14.26 -8.22 0.34
CA LYS A 3 12.97 -8.89 0.10
C LYS A 3 11.83 -8.03 0.61
N ALA A 4 10.72 -7.97 -0.13
CA ALA A 4 9.52 -7.28 0.29
C ALA A 4 8.28 -7.92 -0.34
N TYR A 5 7.13 -7.75 0.31
CA TYR A 5 5.83 -8.24 -0.16
C TYR A 5 4.80 -7.12 -0.10
N PHE A 6 3.97 -7.01 -1.13
CA PHE A 6 2.92 -6.00 -1.20
C PHE A 6 1.62 -6.50 -0.58
N LEU A 7 1.07 -5.72 0.37
CA LEU A 7 -0.19 -6.01 1.05
C LEU A 7 -1.36 -5.15 0.56
N GLY A 8 -1.11 -4.11 -0.23
CA GLY A 8 -2.16 -3.20 -0.69
C GLY A 8 -2.53 -2.09 0.28
N HIS A 9 -2.57 -2.36 1.59
CA HIS A 9 -3.16 -1.46 2.59
C HIS A 9 -2.18 -0.96 3.64
N VAL A 10 -2.61 0.09 4.35
CA VAL A 10 -1.87 0.66 5.50
C VAL A 10 -2.14 -0.08 6.82
N SER A 11 -3.04 -1.05 6.82
CA SER A 11 -3.37 -1.90 7.96
C SER A 11 -3.47 -3.35 7.51
N PRO A 12 -2.93 -4.31 8.27
CA PRO A 12 -3.08 -5.73 7.96
C PRO A 12 -4.51 -6.23 8.19
N ALA A 13 -5.39 -5.43 8.80
CA ALA A 13 -6.81 -5.77 8.95
C ALA A 13 -7.51 -6.02 7.61
N SER A 14 -7.08 -5.36 6.53
CA SER A 14 -7.69 -5.51 5.21
C SER A 14 -7.45 -6.91 4.60
N GLN A 15 -6.25 -7.48 4.83
CA GLN A 15 -5.85 -8.79 4.29
C GLN A 15 -4.98 -9.57 5.28
N PRO A 16 -5.54 -10.07 6.39
CA PRO A 16 -4.76 -10.69 7.47
C PRO A 16 -4.08 -12.00 7.05
N ASP A 17 -4.74 -12.83 6.22
CA ASP A 17 -4.15 -14.06 5.66
C ASP A 17 -2.94 -13.72 4.77
N SER A 18 -3.05 -12.65 3.96
CA SER A 18 -1.96 -12.17 3.12
C SER A 18 -0.79 -11.64 3.94
N TYR A 19 -1.09 -10.89 5.02
CA TYR A 19 -0.08 -10.43 5.99
C TYR A 19 0.69 -11.61 6.58
N CYS A 20 -0.01 -12.62 7.10
CA CYS A 20 0.63 -13.79 7.68
C CYS A 20 1.48 -14.57 6.67
N THR A 21 0.99 -14.73 5.44
CA THR A 21 1.73 -15.37 4.35
C THR A 21 3.03 -14.62 4.04
N ALA A 22 2.97 -13.27 3.95
CA ALA A 22 4.13 -12.43 3.72
C ALA A 22 5.16 -12.52 4.85
N ILE A 23 4.71 -12.47 6.11
CA ILE A 23 5.62 -12.58 7.27
C ILE A 23 6.33 -13.94 7.27
N ARG A 24 5.62 -15.05 7.07
CA ARG A 24 6.26 -16.37 6.99
C ARG A 24 7.33 -16.42 5.91
N ALA A 25 7.02 -15.92 4.71
CA ALA A 25 7.98 -15.88 3.61
C ALA A 25 9.23 -15.03 3.93
N LEU A 26 9.07 -13.91 4.63
CA LEU A 26 10.18 -13.07 5.08
C LEU A 26 11.04 -13.76 6.16
N ILE A 27 10.42 -14.44 7.12
CA ILE A 27 11.12 -15.21 8.15
C ILE A 27 11.95 -16.33 7.50
N ASP A 28 11.34 -17.09 6.60
CA ASP A 28 12.01 -18.18 5.89
C ASP A 28 13.13 -17.67 4.98
N HIS A 29 12.97 -16.48 4.40
CA HIS A 29 14.03 -15.83 3.64
C HIS A 29 15.20 -15.43 4.56
N ALA A 30 14.94 -14.69 5.64
CA ALA A 30 15.96 -14.23 6.59
C ALA A 30 16.79 -15.39 7.16
N ARG A 31 16.13 -16.49 7.56
CA ARG A 31 16.79 -17.70 8.07
C ARG A 31 17.70 -18.37 7.04
N ARG A 32 17.37 -18.29 5.75
CA ARG A 32 18.20 -18.86 4.68
C ARG A 32 19.40 -17.99 4.32
N VAL A 33 19.21 -16.67 4.21
CA VAL A 33 20.26 -15.76 3.72
C VAL A 33 21.22 -15.32 4.83
N ALA A 34 20.75 -15.26 6.07
CA ALA A 34 21.53 -14.74 7.20
C ALA A 34 21.35 -15.58 8.48
N PRO A 35 21.56 -16.91 8.45
CA PRO A 35 21.26 -17.82 9.58
C PRO A 35 22.05 -17.53 10.86
N LYS A 36 23.18 -16.81 10.75
CA LYS A 36 24.08 -16.50 11.87
C LYS A 36 24.05 -15.03 12.28
N VAL A 37 23.21 -14.21 11.65
CA VAL A 37 23.11 -12.78 11.93
C VAL A 37 21.93 -12.56 12.89
N PRO A 38 22.10 -11.80 13.98
CA PRO A 38 20.98 -11.43 14.85
C PRO A 38 19.88 -10.71 14.06
N LEU A 39 18.63 -11.14 14.23
CA LEU A 39 17.47 -10.55 13.56
C LEU A 39 16.68 -9.69 14.56
N LEU A 40 16.62 -8.38 14.30
CA LEU A 40 15.75 -7.47 15.03
C LEU A 40 14.44 -7.28 14.25
N VAL A 41 13.31 -7.61 14.86
CA VAL A 41 11.98 -7.48 14.24
C VAL A 41 11.17 -6.41 14.95
N ASN A 42 10.82 -5.35 14.23
CA ASN A 42 9.79 -4.41 14.65
C ASN A 42 8.40 -4.90 14.20
N THR A 43 7.45 -4.96 15.12
CA THR A 43 6.07 -5.40 14.85
C THR A 43 5.15 -4.24 14.50
N MET A 44 3.94 -4.55 14.04
CA MET A 44 2.89 -3.54 13.96
C MET A 44 2.47 -3.05 15.36
N GLY A 45 1.91 -1.85 15.44
CA GLY A 45 1.41 -1.26 16.70
C GLY A 45 0.00 -1.71 17.11
N TRP A 46 -0.56 -2.75 16.49
CA TRP A 46 -1.92 -3.22 16.79
C TRP A 46 -1.88 -4.44 17.70
N VAL A 47 -2.24 -4.23 18.97
CA VAL A 47 -2.01 -5.17 20.08
C VAL A 47 -3.28 -5.68 20.74
N ASN A 48 -4.45 -5.50 20.10
CA ASN A 48 -5.74 -5.99 20.60
C ASN A 48 -6.57 -6.65 19.49
N GLY A 49 -7.54 -7.49 19.88
CA GLY A 49 -8.42 -8.19 18.95
C GLY A 49 -7.66 -8.99 17.88
N LEU A 50 -8.00 -8.75 16.60
CA LEU A 50 -7.30 -9.36 15.46
C LEU A 50 -5.81 -9.00 15.44
N GLY A 51 -5.43 -7.79 15.86
CA GLY A 51 -4.02 -7.38 15.94
C GLY A 51 -3.20 -8.25 16.89
N LEU A 52 -3.74 -8.55 18.06
CA LEU A 52 -3.11 -9.48 19.00
C LEU A 52 -2.99 -10.89 18.41
N SER A 53 -4.04 -11.35 17.71
CA SER A 53 -4.05 -12.68 17.09
C SER A 53 -2.96 -12.81 16.01
N LEU A 54 -2.75 -11.76 15.22
CA LEU A 54 -1.67 -11.69 14.22
C LEU A 54 -0.29 -11.60 14.90
N LEU A 55 -0.16 -10.79 15.96
CA LEU A 55 1.10 -10.65 16.70
C LEU A 55 1.55 -11.98 17.32
N VAL A 56 0.62 -12.72 17.94
CA VAL A 56 0.88 -14.04 18.53
C VAL A 56 1.39 -15.02 17.46
N ASP A 57 0.77 -15.04 16.29
CA ASP A 57 1.23 -15.82 15.14
C ASP A 57 2.67 -15.46 14.74
N VAL A 58 2.98 -14.16 14.63
CA VAL A 58 4.33 -13.69 14.29
C VAL A 58 5.36 -14.14 15.32
N ILE A 59 5.07 -14.01 16.62
CA ILE A 59 5.96 -14.45 17.71
C ILE A 59 6.20 -15.96 17.62
N ARG A 60 5.13 -16.75 17.42
CA ARG A 60 5.21 -18.22 17.29
C ARG A 60 6.07 -18.67 16.12
N TRP A 61 5.99 -17.98 14.97
CA TRP A 61 6.82 -18.32 13.82
C TRP A 61 8.27 -17.85 13.95
N LEU A 62 8.48 -16.67 14.54
CA LEU A 62 9.82 -16.13 14.76
C LEU A 62 10.62 -16.97 15.77
N ARG A 63 9.96 -17.41 16.85
CA ARG A 63 10.61 -18.00 18.03
C ARG A 63 11.77 -17.12 18.52
N PRO A 64 11.50 -15.87 18.93
CA PRO A 64 12.55 -14.95 19.36
C PRO A 64 13.20 -15.42 20.67
N THR A 65 14.46 -15.07 20.86
CA THR A 65 15.17 -15.24 22.15
C THR A 65 14.75 -14.18 23.16
N ASP A 66 14.47 -12.97 22.68
CA ASP A 66 14.16 -11.80 23.50
C ASP A 66 12.92 -11.12 22.95
N LEU A 67 11.89 -10.97 23.79
CA LEU A 67 10.67 -10.23 23.49
C LEU A 67 10.66 -8.95 24.30
N VAL A 68 10.70 -7.81 23.60
CA VAL A 68 10.70 -6.48 24.22
C VAL A 68 9.37 -5.79 23.96
N GLN A 69 8.58 -5.59 25.00
CA GLN A 69 7.35 -4.81 24.97
C GLN A 69 7.62 -3.38 25.43
N LEU A 70 7.28 -2.41 24.57
CA LEU A 70 7.28 -1.00 24.94
C LEU A 70 5.97 -0.64 25.63
N VAL A 71 6.02 -0.38 26.93
CA VAL A 71 4.83 -0.08 27.75
C VAL A 71 4.62 1.43 27.88
N PRO A 72 3.38 1.94 27.89
CA PRO A 72 3.11 3.34 28.19
C PRO A 72 3.66 3.73 29.56
N ASN A 73 4.09 4.99 29.72
CA ASN A 73 4.45 5.50 31.04
C ASN A 73 3.22 5.57 31.96
N GLU A 74 3.46 5.47 33.27
CA GLU A 74 2.41 5.45 34.32
C GLU A 74 1.50 6.71 34.28
N ASP A 75 2.01 7.83 33.76
CA ASP A 75 1.24 9.08 33.60
C ASP A 75 0.25 9.06 32.41
N SER A 76 0.21 7.99 31.62
CA SER A 76 -0.70 7.89 30.48
C SER A 76 -2.11 7.49 30.93
N SER A 77 -3.14 8.19 30.44
CA SER A 77 -4.54 7.87 30.70
C SER A 77 -5.06 6.65 29.92
N ASP A 78 -4.17 5.93 29.23
CA ASP A 78 -4.55 4.75 28.46
C ASP A 78 -4.75 3.55 29.39
N THR A 79 -5.71 2.70 29.05
CA THR A 79 -5.84 1.38 29.68
C THR A 79 -4.53 0.63 29.49
N PRO A 80 -3.89 0.13 30.58
CA PRO A 80 -2.64 -0.59 30.47
C PRO A 80 -2.84 -1.81 29.58
N LEU A 81 -1.96 -1.96 28.58
CA LEU A 81 -1.91 -3.16 27.77
C LEU A 81 -1.44 -4.32 28.65
N PRO A 82 -2.05 -5.52 28.54
CA PRO A 82 -1.53 -6.67 29.25
C PRO A 82 -0.09 -6.92 28.80
N LEU A 83 0.74 -7.39 29.74
CA LEU A 83 2.10 -7.79 29.42
C LEU A 83 2.06 -8.98 28.46
N LEU A 84 2.91 -8.96 27.44
CA LEU A 84 3.17 -10.07 26.53
C LEU A 84 4.05 -11.08 27.26
N ASP A 85 3.52 -11.70 28.31
CA ASP A 85 4.19 -12.74 29.08
C ASP A 85 3.85 -14.14 28.56
N ASP A 86 4.49 -15.15 29.15
CA ASP A 86 4.27 -16.56 28.83
C ASP A 86 2.78 -16.94 28.97
N THR A 87 2.11 -16.49 30.04
CA THR A 87 0.70 -16.76 30.31
C THR A 87 -0.20 -16.26 29.17
N LEU A 88 0.00 -15.01 28.72
CA LEU A 88 -0.77 -14.42 27.63
C LEU A 88 -0.49 -15.13 26.31
N LEU A 89 0.78 -15.43 25.99
CA LEU A 89 1.13 -16.07 24.72
C LEU A 89 0.66 -17.52 24.62
N GLN A 90 0.59 -18.24 25.75
CA GLN A 90 0.02 -19.59 25.81
C GLN A 90 -1.51 -19.57 25.69
N SER A 91 -2.18 -18.61 26.33
CA SER A 91 -3.65 -18.53 26.33
C SER A 91 -4.23 -17.84 25.09
N ALA A 92 -3.46 -17.00 24.40
CA ALA A 92 -3.95 -16.25 23.25
C ALA A 92 -4.11 -17.11 21.99
N CYS A 93 -5.17 -16.82 21.23
CA CYS A 93 -5.41 -17.44 19.93
C CYS A 93 -4.63 -16.67 18.84
N GLY A 94 -3.77 -17.38 18.10
CA GLY A 94 -3.16 -16.82 16.91
C GLY A 94 -4.11 -16.90 15.71
N TRP A 95 -3.98 -16.00 14.74
CA TRP A 95 -4.92 -15.90 13.60
C TRP A 95 -4.97 -17.16 12.73
N MET A 96 -3.83 -17.63 12.24
CA MET A 96 -3.68 -18.85 11.46
C MET A 96 -3.31 -20.05 12.33
N THR A 97 -2.52 -19.86 13.39
CA THR A 97 -2.08 -20.99 14.24
C THR A 97 -3.22 -21.66 14.99
N SER A 98 -4.30 -20.93 15.33
CA SER A 98 -5.50 -21.53 15.94
C SER A 98 -6.37 -22.32 14.96
N ARG A 99 -6.39 -21.95 13.67
CA ARG A 99 -7.21 -22.61 12.63
C ARG A 99 -6.75 -24.02 12.30
N ASN A 100 -5.46 -24.28 12.45
CA ASN A 100 -4.84 -25.55 12.06
C ASN A 100 -5.06 -26.68 13.08
N GLY A 101 -5.95 -26.52 14.06
CA GLY A 101 -6.26 -27.54 15.06
C GLY A 101 -5.09 -27.86 16.00
N ALA A 102 -4.00 -27.10 15.93
CA ALA A 102 -2.86 -27.20 16.82
C ALA A 102 -3.22 -26.54 18.16
N GLY A 103 -4.09 -27.20 18.94
CA GLY A 103 -4.29 -26.93 20.37
C GLY A 103 -3.10 -27.38 21.22
N SER A 104 -1.93 -27.65 20.62
CA SER A 104 -0.70 -27.90 21.35
C SER A 104 -0.14 -26.58 21.87
N LEU A 105 0.27 -26.56 23.14
CA LEU A 105 1.10 -25.52 23.71
C LEU A 105 2.27 -25.24 22.76
N TRP A 106 2.39 -23.99 22.32
CA TRP A 106 3.53 -23.59 21.49
C TRP A 106 4.75 -23.51 22.40
N PRO A 107 5.86 -24.20 22.08
CA PRO A 107 7.04 -24.18 22.95
C PRO A 107 7.65 -22.78 22.93
N LEU A 108 7.45 -22.05 24.03
CA LEU A 108 8.04 -20.74 24.34
C LEU A 108 9.33 -20.87 25.16
N GLU A 109 9.90 -22.08 25.23
CA GLU A 109 11.15 -22.36 25.92
C GLU A 109 12.26 -21.41 25.44
N ASP A 110 13.07 -20.92 26.39
CA ASP A 110 14.20 -20.01 26.20
C ASP A 110 13.86 -18.58 25.73
N MET A 111 12.60 -18.13 25.83
CA MET A 111 12.24 -16.72 25.58
C MET A 111 12.37 -15.87 26.85
N SER A 112 13.12 -14.78 26.74
CA SER A 112 13.22 -13.75 27.79
C SER A 112 12.25 -12.60 27.50
N PHE A 113 11.53 -12.15 28.53
CA PHE A 113 10.51 -11.11 28.42
C PHE A 113 11.01 -9.82 29.08
N TYR A 114 10.93 -8.71 28.35
CA TYR A 114 11.32 -7.39 28.84
C TYR A 114 10.19 -6.39 28.62
N ALA A 115 9.87 -5.63 29.66
CA ALA A 115 9.01 -4.46 29.57
C ALA A 115 9.88 -3.21 29.71
N LEU A 116 9.88 -2.36 28.68
CA LEU A 116 10.65 -1.12 28.65
C LEU A 116 9.71 0.09 28.52
N PRO A 117 10.04 1.25 29.10
CA PRO A 117 9.23 2.45 28.94
C PRO A 117 9.20 2.89 27.47
N GLY A 118 7.99 3.06 26.95
CA GLY A 118 7.72 3.59 25.63
C GLY A 118 7.67 5.12 25.62
N SER A 119 7.66 5.71 24.41
CA SER A 119 7.48 7.15 24.28
C SER A 119 6.02 7.55 24.47
N ASN A 120 5.76 8.71 25.08
CA ASN A 120 4.43 9.33 25.10
C ASN A 120 3.99 9.89 23.74
N TYR A 121 4.84 9.81 22.71
CA TYR A 121 4.54 10.36 21.39
C TYR A 121 3.61 9.46 20.57
N ARG A 122 2.39 9.93 20.33
CA ARG A 122 1.44 9.26 19.43
C ARG A 122 1.62 9.76 18.00
N GLY A 123 2.31 8.97 17.18
CA GLY A 123 2.54 9.28 15.76
C GLY A 123 1.29 9.21 14.85
N ARG A 124 0.11 8.85 15.36
CA ARG A 124 -1.10 8.62 14.53
C ARG A 124 -1.51 9.85 13.73
N SER A 125 -1.45 11.06 14.31
CA SER A 125 -1.84 12.30 13.65
C SER A 125 -0.96 12.66 12.44
N TRP A 126 0.28 12.16 12.39
CA TRP A 126 1.24 12.43 11.32
C TRP A 126 1.51 11.22 10.42
N ALA A 127 0.88 10.07 10.68
CA ALA A 127 1.18 8.84 9.96
C ALA A 127 0.90 8.96 8.46
N ARG A 128 -0.24 9.56 8.08
CA ARG A 128 -0.58 9.80 6.68
C ARG A 128 0.43 10.72 6.00
N ALA A 129 0.69 11.90 6.59
CA ALA A 129 1.64 12.87 6.06
C ALA A 129 3.06 12.31 5.91
N LYS A 130 3.53 11.52 6.89
CA LYS A 130 4.83 10.84 6.81
C LYS A 130 4.87 9.81 5.69
N ARG A 131 3.83 8.99 5.51
CA ARG A 131 3.75 8.03 4.39
C ARG A 131 3.79 8.74 3.04
N GLU A 132 2.98 9.77 2.88
CA GLU A 132 2.93 10.61 1.68
C GLU A 132 4.30 11.25 1.38
N ALA A 133 4.98 11.80 2.40
CA ALA A 133 6.32 12.34 2.25
C ALA A 133 7.36 11.27 1.86
N MET A 134 7.27 10.07 2.44
CA MET A 134 8.16 8.95 2.10
C MET A 134 7.94 8.46 0.66
N VAL A 135 6.69 8.40 0.19
CA VAL A 135 6.38 8.05 -1.21
C VAL A 135 6.99 9.07 -2.17
N LEU A 136 6.85 10.36 -1.87
CA LEU A 136 7.48 11.41 -2.67
C LEU A 136 9.01 11.35 -2.65
N ALA A 137 9.59 11.16 -1.46
CA ALA A 137 11.04 11.02 -1.31
C ALA A 137 11.56 9.84 -2.13
N TYR A 138 10.88 8.69 -2.04
CA TYR A 138 11.22 7.50 -2.80
C TYR A 138 11.11 7.73 -4.30
N LEU A 139 9.97 8.21 -4.80
CA LEU A 139 9.76 8.44 -6.24
C LEU A 139 10.71 9.50 -6.82
N GLY A 140 11.15 10.44 -5.99
CA GLY A 140 12.10 11.49 -6.36
C GLY A 140 13.57 11.07 -6.28
N CYS A 141 13.86 9.87 -5.77
CA CYS A 141 15.23 9.38 -5.71
C CYS A 141 15.78 9.15 -7.12
N ASN A 142 16.91 9.78 -7.41
CA ASN A 142 17.74 9.39 -8.54
C ASN A 142 18.90 8.56 -8.02
N VAL A 143 18.96 7.28 -8.42
CA VAL A 143 20.09 6.41 -8.11
C VAL A 143 21.17 6.65 -9.17
N GLY A 144 22.15 7.48 -8.83
CA GLY A 144 23.36 7.70 -9.64
C GLY A 144 24.55 6.90 -9.12
N ALA A 145 25.69 7.00 -9.81
CA ALA A 145 26.94 6.38 -9.38
C ALA A 145 27.41 6.86 -7.98
N ASP A 146 27.02 8.08 -7.58
CA ASP A 146 27.39 8.70 -6.30
C ASP A 146 26.38 8.40 -5.17
N GLY A 147 25.46 7.45 -5.36
CA GLY A 147 24.45 7.06 -4.38
C GLY A 147 23.14 7.86 -4.47
N TYR A 148 22.46 8.00 -3.33
CA TYR A 148 21.14 8.64 -3.23
C TYR A 148 21.23 10.15 -3.44
N GLN A 149 20.63 10.65 -4.51
CA GLN A 149 20.49 12.09 -4.75
C GLN A 149 19.02 12.51 -4.65
N THR A 150 18.79 13.61 -3.94
CA THR A 150 17.48 14.25 -3.89
C THR A 150 17.21 15.01 -5.20
N PRO A 151 15.93 15.21 -5.57
CA PRO A 151 15.60 15.99 -6.75
C PRO A 151 16.16 17.41 -6.68
N LYS A 152 16.78 17.87 -7.77
CA LYS A 152 17.33 19.23 -7.86
C LYS A 152 16.25 20.30 -8.01
N THR A 153 15.03 19.93 -8.40
CA THR A 153 13.92 20.86 -8.65
C THR A 153 12.65 20.32 -8.00
N PRO A 154 11.73 21.18 -7.54
CA PRO A 154 10.42 20.75 -7.04
C PRO A 154 9.53 20.17 -8.16
N TYR A 155 9.90 20.37 -9.43
CA TYR A 155 9.14 19.93 -10.60
C TYR A 155 9.55 18.56 -11.12
N TRP A 156 10.45 17.85 -10.41
CA TRP A 156 11.01 16.58 -10.85
C TRP A 156 9.93 15.58 -11.28
N LEU A 157 8.79 15.54 -10.60
CA LEU A 157 7.72 14.61 -10.92
C LEU A 157 7.16 14.82 -12.34
N TRP A 158 7.15 16.06 -12.85
CA TRP A 158 6.67 16.39 -14.19
C TRP A 158 7.78 16.41 -15.25
N ASN A 159 9.02 16.60 -14.85
CA ASN A 159 10.15 16.75 -15.76
C ASN A 159 10.95 15.46 -15.98
N THR A 160 10.74 14.44 -15.15
CA THR A 160 11.37 13.12 -15.35
C THR A 160 10.76 12.41 -16.55
N THR A 161 11.61 11.99 -17.49
CA THR A 161 11.18 11.17 -18.63
C THR A 161 10.66 9.81 -18.14
N PRO A 162 9.39 9.45 -18.44
CA PRO A 162 8.85 8.17 -18.00
C PRO A 162 9.37 7.01 -18.87
N LEU A 163 9.45 5.84 -18.25
CA LEU A 163 9.66 4.57 -18.95
C LEU A 163 8.43 4.23 -19.79
N ARG A 164 8.66 3.68 -20.98
CA ARG A 164 7.61 3.19 -21.87
C ARG A 164 7.48 1.68 -21.68
N LEU A 165 6.29 1.22 -21.34
CA LEU A 165 6.02 -0.18 -21.05
C LEU A 165 4.81 -0.67 -21.86
N PRO A 166 4.97 -1.67 -22.75
CA PRO A 166 3.83 -2.26 -23.46
C PRO A 166 2.80 -2.86 -22.51
N TRP A 167 1.51 -2.70 -22.84
CA TRP A 167 0.41 -3.26 -22.05
C TRP A 167 0.57 -4.77 -21.84
N SER A 168 0.86 -5.49 -22.93
CA SER A 168 1.03 -6.94 -22.94
C SER A 168 2.19 -7.48 -22.09
N ALA A 169 3.13 -6.62 -21.69
CA ALA A 169 4.28 -7.00 -20.89
C ALA A 169 3.91 -7.28 -19.42
N VAL A 170 2.80 -6.72 -18.93
CA VAL A 170 2.46 -6.75 -17.50
C VAL A 170 1.03 -7.17 -17.19
N VAL A 171 0.88 -7.62 -15.95
CA VAL A 171 -0.41 -7.77 -15.29
C VAL A 171 -0.84 -6.42 -14.73
N VAL A 172 -2.13 -6.08 -14.85
CA VAL A 172 -2.74 -4.97 -14.12
C VAL A 172 -3.74 -5.52 -13.11
N HIS A 173 -3.66 -5.02 -11.87
CA HIS A 173 -4.55 -5.45 -10.80
C HIS A 173 -4.80 -4.37 -9.75
N ASP A 174 -5.90 -4.50 -9.03
CA ASP A 174 -6.20 -3.77 -7.79
C ASP A 174 -6.07 -4.73 -6.61
N CYS A 175 -5.42 -4.33 -5.52
CA CYS A 175 -5.02 -5.23 -4.44
C CYS A 175 -6.17 -5.97 -3.75
N ASP A 176 -7.38 -5.41 -3.79
CA ASP A 176 -8.60 -6.00 -3.22
C ASP A 176 -9.46 -6.72 -4.26
N ASN A 177 -9.02 -6.72 -5.52
CA ASN A 177 -9.81 -7.20 -6.65
C ASN A 177 -11.20 -6.53 -6.70
N SER A 178 -11.27 -5.26 -6.28
CA SER A 178 -12.53 -4.51 -6.12
C SER A 178 -12.95 -3.81 -7.41
N VAL A 179 -12.00 -3.52 -8.29
CA VAL A 179 -12.21 -2.82 -9.55
C VAL A 179 -12.44 -3.82 -10.69
N PRO A 180 -13.55 -3.69 -11.46
CA PRO A 180 -13.77 -4.50 -12.65
C PRO A 180 -12.62 -4.39 -13.65
N LYS A 181 -12.34 -5.47 -14.39
CA LYS A 181 -11.21 -5.52 -15.33
C LYS A 181 -11.29 -4.47 -16.44
N SER A 182 -12.50 -4.13 -16.88
CA SER A 182 -12.75 -3.05 -17.84
C SER A 182 -12.26 -1.69 -17.35
N ASP A 183 -12.22 -1.52 -16.03
CA ASP A 183 -12.03 -0.22 -15.39
C ASP A 183 -10.62 -0.08 -14.78
N LEU A 184 -9.86 -1.18 -14.73
CA LEU A 184 -8.53 -1.22 -14.14
C LEU A 184 -7.56 -0.23 -14.76
N LEU A 185 -7.60 -0.03 -16.08
CA LEU A 185 -6.75 0.96 -16.74
C LEU A 185 -7.08 2.39 -16.28
N TYR A 186 -8.36 2.70 -16.10
CA TYR A 186 -8.79 4.00 -15.57
C TYR A 186 -8.37 4.15 -14.11
N SER A 187 -8.46 3.09 -13.31
CA SER A 187 -8.09 3.15 -11.90
C SER A 187 -6.59 3.34 -11.72
N ILE A 188 -5.72 2.65 -12.48
CA ILE A 188 -4.27 2.80 -12.25
C ILE A 188 -3.70 4.13 -12.79
N ARG A 189 -4.40 4.80 -13.72
CA ARG A 189 -3.92 6.07 -14.30
C ARG A 189 -3.71 7.13 -13.22
N GLY A 190 -2.53 7.75 -13.19
CA GLY A 190 -2.18 8.77 -12.20
C GLY A 190 -1.99 8.24 -10.78
N SER A 191 -1.99 6.92 -10.59
CA SER A 191 -1.88 6.29 -9.27
C SER A 191 -0.47 5.77 -9.02
N VAL A 192 -0.10 5.68 -7.75
CA VAL A 192 1.07 4.93 -7.31
C VAL A 192 0.71 3.44 -7.34
N VAL A 193 1.57 2.64 -7.97
CA VAL A 193 1.42 1.19 -8.09
C VAL A 193 2.64 0.49 -7.49
N ALA A 194 2.41 -0.66 -6.89
CA ALA A 194 3.47 -1.58 -6.56
C ALA A 194 3.93 -2.32 -7.83
N LEU A 195 5.25 -2.44 -7.98
CA LEU A 195 5.92 -3.18 -9.04
C LEU A 195 6.19 -4.58 -8.50
N CYS A 196 5.40 -5.55 -8.95
CA CYS A 196 5.32 -6.86 -8.34
C CYS A 196 5.74 -7.99 -9.28
N VAL A 197 6.04 -9.14 -8.67
CA VAL A 197 6.21 -10.43 -9.34
C VAL A 197 5.00 -11.33 -9.03
N VAL A 198 4.28 -11.69 -10.08
CA VAL A 198 3.10 -12.54 -10.03
C VAL A 198 3.40 -13.88 -10.72
N PRO A 199 3.16 -15.02 -10.04
CA PRO A 199 3.30 -16.36 -10.63
C PRO A 199 2.46 -16.57 -11.89
N THR A 200 3.02 -17.26 -12.89
CA THR A 200 2.37 -17.46 -14.21
C THR A 200 1.11 -18.30 -14.14
N ASP A 201 0.99 -19.20 -13.16
CA ASP A 201 -0.18 -20.04 -12.91
C ASP A 201 -1.41 -19.26 -12.39
N LYS A 202 -1.19 -18.05 -11.86
CA LYS A 202 -2.27 -17.16 -11.44
C LYS A 202 -2.84 -16.30 -12.58
N LEU A 203 -2.18 -16.29 -13.74
CA LEU A 203 -2.56 -15.47 -14.88
C LEU A 203 -3.82 -16.01 -15.56
N LEU A 204 -4.76 -15.11 -15.83
CA LEU A 204 -5.92 -15.43 -16.63
C LEU A 204 -5.55 -15.47 -18.10
N LYS A 205 -6.33 -16.23 -18.87
CA LYS A 205 -6.22 -16.22 -20.33
C LYS A 205 -6.58 -14.83 -20.86
N THR A 206 -5.72 -14.28 -21.70
CA THR A 206 -5.97 -13.00 -22.36
C THR A 206 -6.57 -13.25 -23.74
N GLU A 207 -7.70 -12.62 -24.03
CA GLU A 207 -8.35 -12.71 -25.35
C GLU A 207 -7.55 -11.95 -26.42
N ASN A 208 -7.04 -10.76 -26.08
CA ASN A 208 -6.23 -9.94 -26.96
C ASN A 208 -4.77 -9.89 -26.49
N PRO A 209 -3.79 -10.42 -27.25
CA PRO A 209 -2.39 -10.46 -26.83
C PRO A 209 -1.74 -9.07 -26.71
N ALA A 210 -2.35 -8.01 -27.26
CA ALA A 210 -1.88 -6.63 -27.10
C ALA A 210 -2.30 -6.00 -25.76
N TYR A 211 -3.28 -6.59 -25.06
CA TYR A 211 -3.85 -6.05 -23.83
C TYR A 211 -3.06 -6.52 -22.60
N PRO A 212 -3.22 -5.83 -21.45
CA PRO A 212 -2.62 -6.28 -20.22
C PRO A 212 -3.16 -7.64 -19.81
N LYS A 213 -2.36 -8.35 -19.02
CA LYS A 213 -2.77 -9.59 -18.37
C LYS A 213 -3.54 -9.26 -17.10
N PHE A 214 -4.35 -10.20 -16.64
CA PHE A 214 -5.17 -10.04 -15.44
C PHE A 214 -5.05 -11.23 -14.51
N ILE A 215 -5.37 -11.01 -13.24
CA ILE A 215 -5.44 -12.02 -12.19
C ILE A 215 -6.72 -11.82 -11.38
N ASN A 216 -7.17 -12.87 -10.67
CA ASN A 216 -8.31 -12.82 -9.75
C ASN A 216 -7.90 -13.02 -8.28
N SER A 217 -6.66 -13.43 -8.00
CA SER A 217 -6.21 -13.72 -6.64
C SER A 217 -5.62 -12.49 -5.97
N CYS A 218 -6.01 -12.27 -4.72
CA CYS A 218 -5.32 -11.34 -3.84
C CYS A 218 -3.90 -11.86 -3.50
N GLY A 219 -3.04 -10.96 -3.05
CA GLY A 219 -1.64 -11.23 -2.74
C GLY A 219 -1.43 -12.14 -1.51
N PRO A 220 -0.25 -12.09 -0.88
CA PRO A 220 0.82 -11.13 -1.14
C PRO A 220 1.62 -11.52 -2.38
N TYR A 221 2.11 -10.52 -3.10
CA TYR A 221 3.07 -10.69 -4.19
C TYR A 221 4.40 -10.07 -3.80
N GLU A 222 5.49 -10.64 -4.29
CA GLU A 222 6.81 -10.05 -4.08
C GLU A 222 6.83 -8.66 -4.70
N CYS A 223 7.27 -7.68 -3.90
CA CYS A 223 7.30 -6.28 -4.27
C CYS A 223 8.73 -5.85 -4.53
N LEU A 224 9.02 -5.46 -5.76
CA LEU A 224 10.33 -5.00 -6.18
C LEU A 224 10.47 -3.49 -6.01
N GLY A 225 9.38 -2.74 -6.04
CA GLY A 225 9.40 -1.31 -5.76
C GLY A 225 8.04 -0.67 -6.03
N TYR A 226 8.05 0.64 -6.23
CA TYR A 226 6.85 1.39 -6.58
C TYR A 226 7.10 2.28 -7.80
N GLY A 227 6.03 2.61 -8.51
CA GLY A 227 6.06 3.53 -9.62
C GLY A 227 4.79 4.37 -9.68
N LEU A 228 4.87 5.50 -10.38
CA LEU A 228 3.72 6.32 -10.74
C LEU A 228 3.35 6.04 -12.19
N VAL A 229 2.11 5.62 -12.44
CA VAL A 229 1.58 5.49 -13.81
C VAL A 229 1.22 6.88 -14.32
N ARG A 230 2.19 7.54 -14.96
CA ARG A 230 2.07 8.91 -15.46
C ARG A 230 1.04 9.03 -16.57
N ALA A 231 1.03 8.11 -17.51
CA ALA A 231 0.05 8.16 -18.59
C ALA A 231 -0.21 6.76 -19.12
N ILE A 232 -1.33 6.63 -19.79
CA ILE A 232 -1.75 5.43 -20.48
C ILE A 232 -2.16 5.89 -21.87
N ASP A 233 -1.58 5.28 -22.88
CA ASP A 233 -1.85 5.55 -24.29
C ASP A 233 -2.56 4.34 -24.89
N PRO A 234 -3.89 4.44 -25.09
CA PRO A 234 -4.67 3.37 -25.69
C PRO A 234 -4.38 3.15 -27.17
N SER A 235 -3.88 4.16 -27.90
CA SER A 235 -3.60 4.01 -29.32
C SER A 235 -2.37 3.14 -29.58
N GLU A 236 -1.31 3.35 -28.79
CA GLU A 236 -0.06 2.61 -28.89
C GLU A 236 0.01 1.41 -27.92
N HIS A 237 -1.01 1.21 -27.08
CA HIS A 237 -1.02 0.23 -25.99
C HIS A 237 0.22 0.33 -25.07
N LEU A 238 0.52 1.56 -24.61
CA LEU A 238 1.66 1.86 -23.76
C LEU A 238 1.25 2.42 -22.40
N PHE A 239 1.98 2.01 -21.37
CA PHE A 239 2.08 2.69 -20.10
C PHE A 239 3.30 3.60 -20.10
N TYR A 240 3.17 4.78 -19.48
CA TYR A 240 4.27 5.67 -19.15
C TYR A 240 4.45 5.67 -17.63
N ILE A 241 5.57 5.14 -17.14
CA ILE A 241 5.80 4.91 -15.71
C ILE A 241 7.04 5.66 -15.23
N THR A 242 6.92 6.35 -14.10
CA THR A 242 8.06 6.93 -13.38
C THR A 242 8.37 6.07 -12.16
N THR A 243 9.60 5.61 -12.03
CA THR A 243 10.06 4.81 -10.89
C THR A 243 11.56 5.05 -10.67
N PRO A 244 12.03 5.04 -9.42
CA PRO A 244 13.46 5.10 -9.10
C PRO A 244 14.15 3.73 -9.21
N GLU A 245 13.40 2.65 -9.50
CA GLU A 245 13.94 1.29 -9.52
C GLU A 245 14.91 1.08 -10.70
N PRO A 246 16.06 0.43 -10.46
CA PRO A 246 17.07 0.25 -11.48
C PRO A 246 16.68 -0.84 -12.50
N PRO A 247 17.25 -0.82 -13.72
CA PRO A 247 16.87 -1.74 -14.80
C PRO A 247 16.95 -3.22 -14.44
N GLU A 248 17.94 -3.62 -13.64
CA GLU A 248 18.13 -5.02 -13.20
C GLU A 248 16.93 -5.51 -12.40
N ARG A 249 16.36 -4.62 -11.58
CA ARG A 249 15.20 -4.93 -10.73
C ARG A 249 13.89 -4.85 -11.50
N LEU A 250 13.82 -3.96 -12.48
CA LEU A 250 12.68 -3.86 -13.39
C LEU A 250 12.55 -5.05 -14.34
N ALA A 251 13.66 -5.72 -14.67
CA ALA A 251 13.66 -6.90 -15.54
C ALA A 251 12.80 -8.06 -14.98
N ASP A 252 12.67 -8.15 -13.66
CA ASP A 252 11.88 -9.17 -12.98
C ASP A 252 10.41 -8.78 -12.76
N VAL A 253 10.06 -7.49 -12.93
CA VAL A 253 8.70 -6.99 -12.70
C VAL A 253 7.78 -7.46 -13.82
N ASN A 254 6.66 -8.09 -13.46
CA ASN A 254 5.64 -8.51 -14.40
C ASN A 254 4.22 -8.05 -14.05
N ALA A 255 4.05 -7.25 -12.99
CA ALA A 255 2.75 -6.78 -12.54
C ALA A 255 2.79 -5.35 -11.98
N LEU A 256 1.74 -4.60 -12.29
CA LEU A 256 1.40 -3.30 -11.71
C LEU A 256 0.17 -3.50 -10.84
N ILE A 257 0.33 -3.35 -9.52
CA ILE A 257 -0.76 -3.57 -8.56
C ILE A 257 -1.06 -2.27 -7.82
N ARG A 258 -2.27 -1.73 -8.00
CA ARG A 258 -2.76 -0.58 -7.24
C ARG A 258 -3.16 -1.01 -5.83
N GLY A 259 -2.90 -0.16 -4.85
CA GLY A 259 -3.43 -0.30 -3.50
C GLY A 259 -3.78 1.05 -2.88
N ASP A 260 -3.85 1.10 -1.55
CA ASP A 260 -4.17 2.29 -0.77
C ASP A 260 -2.92 3.12 -0.42
N ILE A 261 -2.11 3.41 -1.43
CA ILE A 261 -0.97 4.32 -1.35
C ILE A 261 -1.17 5.38 -2.42
N HIS A 262 -1.25 6.63 -2.00
CA HIS A 262 -1.58 7.76 -2.88
C HIS A 262 -0.50 8.83 -2.81
N LEU A 263 -0.40 9.64 -3.87
CA LEU A 263 0.31 10.91 -3.81
C LEU A 263 -0.47 11.90 -2.93
N PRO A 264 0.20 12.90 -2.34
CA PRO A 264 -0.52 14.00 -1.68
C PRO A 264 -1.46 14.69 -2.66
N GLU A 265 -2.71 14.91 -2.27
CA GLU A 265 -3.70 15.59 -3.11
C GLU A 265 -3.25 17.01 -3.47
N SER A 266 -2.57 17.69 -2.54
CA SER A 266 -2.00 19.03 -2.78
C SER A 266 -1.04 19.08 -3.95
N LEU A 267 -0.34 17.98 -4.24
CA LEU A 267 0.54 17.88 -5.41
C LEU A 267 -0.27 17.89 -6.71
N LEU A 268 -1.47 17.30 -6.70
CA LEU A 268 -2.36 17.28 -7.86
C LEU A 268 -3.06 18.63 -8.03
N THR A 269 -3.59 19.21 -6.96
CA THR A 269 -4.37 20.47 -7.00
C THR A 269 -3.51 21.71 -7.23
N ALA A 270 -2.26 21.72 -6.78
CA ALA A 270 -1.35 22.86 -6.99
C ALA A 270 -0.69 22.87 -8.39
N GLN A 271 -0.90 21.86 -9.23
CA GLN A 271 -0.22 21.73 -10.54
C GLN A 271 -0.37 22.97 -11.43
N ALA A 272 -1.59 23.49 -11.57
CA ALA A 272 -1.85 24.62 -12.46
C ALA A 272 -1.07 25.87 -12.05
N GLN A 273 -0.95 26.12 -10.73
CA GLN A 273 -0.15 27.21 -10.18
C GLN A 273 1.34 26.94 -10.32
N LEU A 274 1.79 25.73 -9.99
CA LEU A 274 3.21 25.32 -10.04
C LEU A 274 3.77 25.34 -11.46
N LEU A 275 2.98 24.86 -12.43
CA LEU A 275 3.36 24.75 -13.84
C LEU A 275 2.97 26.00 -14.65
N GLN A 276 2.32 26.99 -14.02
CA GLN A 276 1.84 28.21 -14.66
C GLN A 276 1.03 27.95 -15.94
N CYS A 277 0.14 26.95 -15.90
CA CYS A 277 -0.63 26.52 -17.07
C CYS A 277 -2.13 26.38 -16.77
N GLY A 278 -2.97 26.64 -17.79
CA GLY A 278 -4.44 26.59 -17.67
C GLY A 278 -5.05 25.19 -17.63
N TRP A 279 -4.22 24.14 -17.57
CA TRP A 279 -4.62 22.74 -17.50
C TRP A 279 -3.72 22.01 -16.50
N ALA A 280 -4.22 20.94 -15.87
CA ALA A 280 -3.44 20.16 -14.92
C ALA A 280 -3.65 18.66 -15.19
N PRO A 281 -2.57 17.85 -15.30
CA PRO A 281 -2.68 16.40 -15.40
C PRO A 281 -3.52 15.80 -14.26
N TYR A 282 -4.30 14.75 -14.57
CA TYR A 282 -5.13 13.99 -13.62
C TYR A 282 -6.26 14.76 -12.92
N LEU A 283 -6.51 16.02 -13.28
CA LEU A 283 -7.65 16.79 -12.81
C LEU A 283 -8.67 16.97 -13.93
N ALA A 284 -9.92 16.58 -13.66
CA ALA A 284 -11.05 17.00 -14.46
C ALA A 284 -11.49 18.40 -14.00
N LYS A 285 -11.87 19.27 -14.95
CA LYS A 285 -12.63 20.48 -14.58
C LYS A 285 -13.94 20.00 -13.96
N ALA A 286 -14.31 20.54 -12.81
CA ALA A 286 -15.65 20.34 -12.27
C ALA A 286 -16.64 20.73 -13.38
N SER A 287 -17.57 19.83 -13.70
CA SER A 287 -18.70 20.17 -14.56
C SER A 287 -19.39 21.37 -13.90
N SER A 288 -19.43 22.51 -14.61
CA SER A 288 -20.25 23.64 -14.20
C SER A 288 -21.64 23.11 -13.87
N GLU A 289 -22.13 23.39 -12.67
CA GLU A 289 -23.52 23.06 -12.31
C GLU A 289 -24.44 23.54 -13.43
N PRO A 290 -25.49 22.78 -13.78
CA PRO A 290 -26.47 23.26 -14.73
C PRO A 290 -27.01 24.58 -14.18
N VAL A 291 -26.80 25.65 -14.94
CA VAL A 291 -27.48 26.92 -14.70
C VAL A 291 -28.96 26.58 -14.78
N PHE A 292 -29.62 26.50 -13.62
CA PHE A 292 -31.07 26.58 -13.56
C PHE A 292 -31.39 27.97 -14.11
N ASN A 293 -31.71 28.04 -15.40
CA ASN A 293 -32.48 29.15 -15.92
C ASN A 293 -33.80 29.08 -15.16
N GLY A 294 -33.96 29.97 -14.17
CA GLY A 294 -35.25 30.21 -13.58
C GLY A 294 -36.17 30.68 -14.70
N ASP A 295 -37.14 29.85 -15.03
CA ASP A 295 -38.29 30.28 -15.81
C ASP A 295 -38.91 31.47 -15.05
N GLU A 296 -39.09 32.56 -15.78
CA GLU A 296 -39.75 33.77 -15.30
C GLU A 296 -41.16 33.39 -14.82
N ASP A 297 -41.45 33.68 -13.56
CA ASP A 297 -42.79 33.61 -12.99
C ASP A 297 -43.71 34.57 -13.77
N GLU A 298 -44.49 34.03 -14.71
CA GLU A 298 -45.68 34.69 -15.23
C GLU A 298 -46.73 34.75 -14.10
N GLU A 299 -46.96 35.96 -13.57
CA GLU A 299 -48.09 36.24 -12.69
C GLU A 299 -49.42 35.87 -13.39
N PRO A 300 -50.33 35.12 -12.75
CA PRO A 300 -51.64 34.87 -13.33
C PRO A 300 -52.55 36.07 -13.09
N SER A 301 -53.00 36.68 -14.19
CA SER A 301 -54.09 37.65 -14.23
C SER A 301 -55.39 37.03 -13.74
N ASP A 302 -55.91 37.58 -12.65
CA ASP A 302 -57.23 37.31 -12.09
C ASP A 302 -58.29 38.01 -12.97
N ASP A 303 -59.12 37.25 -13.67
CA ASP A 303 -60.39 37.74 -14.22
C ASP A 303 -61.39 36.59 -14.42
N GLY A 304 -62.37 36.52 -13.51
CA GLY A 304 -63.79 36.52 -13.88
C GLY A 304 -64.45 35.25 -14.41
N SER A 305 -65.15 34.56 -13.51
CA SER A 305 -66.60 34.23 -13.61
C SER A 305 -67.18 33.71 -14.94
N CYS A 306 -67.69 32.47 -14.95
CA CYS A 306 -69.14 32.23 -15.10
C CYS A 306 -69.54 30.73 -15.03
N SER A 307 -70.64 30.49 -14.30
CA SER A 307 -71.54 29.32 -14.21
C SER A 307 -71.17 28.19 -13.24
#